data_AF-A0AA37NUY6-F1
#
_entry.id   AF-A0AA37NUY6-F1
#
_cell.length_a   1.000
_cell.length_b   1.000
_cell.length_c   1.000
_cell.angle_alpha   90.00
_cell.angle_beta   90.00
_cell.angle_gamma   90.00
#
_symmetry.space_group_name_H-M   'P 1'
#
loop_
_entity.id
_entity.type
_entity.pdbx_description
1 polymer ?
#
loop_
_entity_poly.entity_id
_entity_poly.type
_entity_poly.pdbx_seq_one_letter_code
_entity_poly.pdbx_strand_id
1 'polypeptide(L)'
;MSTTQTNAVPDTQLGLSYEEIQLLRQGQAALGQGTGGGGSSSSRAASRASSQGLLLLDSTSLAALGRYFDRVMNQIEQQIVYLSEQSQMFTMAQFDRAGNLIEGADAEIQRYHELLRQLDELELDFDRIRHIKEIVRGYRSRVEEMEQRATIRRIGMVIPTAIVMVTKAPAGTDTELPVV
;
A
#
# COMPACT_ATOMS: atom_id res chain seq x y z
N MET A 1 -4.35 -80.08 -9.70
CA MET A 1 -4.54 -78.85 -8.91
C MET A 1 -3.64 -77.79 -9.53
N SER A 2 -4.20 -76.87 -10.31
CA SER A 2 -3.43 -75.85 -11.03
C SER A 2 -2.98 -74.77 -10.06
N THR A 3 -1.68 -74.67 -9.84
CA THR A 3 -1.05 -73.59 -9.10
C THR A 3 -1.21 -72.29 -9.89
N THR A 4 -2.13 -71.43 -9.49
CA THR A 4 -2.19 -70.05 -9.97
C THR A 4 -0.88 -69.38 -9.59
N GLN A 5 0.06 -69.27 -10.53
CA GLN A 5 1.28 -68.50 -10.34
C GLN A 5 0.86 -67.05 -10.11
N THR A 6 1.04 -66.54 -8.90
CA THR A 6 1.06 -65.10 -8.64
C THR A 6 2.23 -64.51 -9.43
N ASN A 7 1.93 -63.98 -10.62
CA ASN A 7 2.89 -63.38 -11.54
C ASN A 7 3.28 -61.99 -11.01
N ALA A 8 4.18 -61.97 -10.04
CA ALA A 8 4.71 -60.75 -9.42
C ALA A 8 6.13 -60.50 -9.94
N VAL A 9 6.32 -59.38 -10.64
CA VAL A 9 7.60 -59.01 -11.23
C VAL A 9 8.24 -57.89 -10.40
N PRO A 10 9.56 -57.91 -10.14
CA PRO A 10 10.24 -56.82 -9.45
C PRO A 10 10.20 -55.53 -10.29
N ASP A 11 9.92 -54.41 -9.62
CA ASP A 11 9.89 -53.06 -10.21
C ASP A 11 11.17 -52.68 -10.98
N THR A 12 12.33 -53.09 -10.48
CA THR A 12 13.66 -52.87 -11.08
C THR A 12 13.87 -53.58 -12.42
N GLN A 13 13.06 -54.59 -12.75
CA GLN A 13 13.20 -55.34 -14.02
C GLN A 13 12.37 -54.74 -15.16
N LEU A 14 11.50 -53.77 -14.87
CA LEU A 14 10.61 -53.17 -15.86
C LEU A 14 11.29 -52.02 -16.64
N GLY A 15 12.51 -51.63 -16.25
CA GLY A 15 13.23 -50.54 -16.90
C GLY A 15 12.55 -49.17 -16.75
N LEU A 16 11.64 -49.05 -15.79
CA LEU A 16 10.87 -47.84 -15.51
C LEU A 16 11.61 -46.96 -14.51
N SER A 17 11.47 -45.66 -14.66
CA SER A 17 11.94 -44.69 -13.67
C SER A 17 11.16 -44.84 -12.36
N TYR A 18 11.76 -44.32 -11.28
CA TYR A 18 11.15 -44.35 -9.95
C TYR A 18 9.76 -43.69 -9.91
N GLU A 19 9.57 -42.61 -10.67
CA GLU A 19 8.30 -41.88 -10.76
C GLU A 19 7.23 -42.69 -11.50
N GLU A 20 7.59 -43.32 -12.62
CA GLU A 20 6.68 -44.20 -13.37
C GLU A 20 6.24 -45.40 -12.54
N ILE A 21 7.15 -45.96 -11.73
CA ILE A 21 6.84 -47.05 -10.79
C ILE A 21 5.84 -46.59 -9.73
N GLN A 22 6.00 -45.38 -9.18
CA GLN A 22 5.03 -44.84 -8.21
C GLN A 22 3.65 -44.62 -8.84
N LEU A 23 3.62 -44.10 -10.06
CA LEU A 23 2.38 -43.84 -10.81
C LEU A 23 1.64 -45.14 -11.13
N LEU A 24 2.38 -46.20 -11.49
CA LEU A 24 1.85 -47.55 -11.65
C LEU A 24 1.31 -48.14 -10.34
N ARG A 25 2.01 -47.95 -9.21
CA ARG A 25 1.51 -48.40 -7.90
C ARG A 25 0.22 -47.69 -7.51
N GLN A 26 0.14 -46.38 -7.76
CA GLN A 26 -1.07 -45.61 -7.52
C GLN A 26 -2.24 -46.09 -8.38
N GLY A 27 -1.99 -46.38 -9.66
CA GLY A 27 -2.98 -46.97 -10.57
C GLY A 27 -3.46 -48.34 -10.11
N GLN A 28 -2.55 -49.22 -9.67
CA GLN A 28 -2.90 -50.54 -9.14
C GLN A 28 -3.67 -50.46 -7.80
N ALA A 29 -3.32 -49.51 -6.92
CA ALA A 29 -4.03 -49.28 -5.67
C ALA A 29 -5.47 -48.76 -5.91
N ALA A 30 -5.63 -47.80 -6.83
CA ALA A 30 -6.95 -47.28 -7.23
C ALA A 30 -7.82 -48.36 -7.87
N LEU A 31 -7.22 -49.26 -8.66
CA LEU A 31 -7.92 -50.34 -9.34
C LEU A 31 -8.33 -51.48 -8.40
N GLY A 32 -7.47 -51.81 -7.42
CA GLY A 32 -7.73 -52.81 -6.38
C GLY A 32 -8.87 -52.43 -5.42
N GLN A 33 -9.25 -51.15 -5.39
CA GLN A 33 -10.39 -50.66 -4.64
C GLN A 33 -11.69 -50.62 -5.47
N GLY A 34 -11.59 -50.53 -6.80
CA GLY A 34 -12.73 -50.30 -7.70
C GLY A 34 -13.25 -51.51 -8.48
N THR A 35 -12.49 -52.61 -8.60
CA THR A 35 -12.91 -53.81 -9.36
C THR A 35 -13.44 -54.89 -8.41
N GLY A 36 -14.77 -54.92 -8.25
CA GLY A 36 -15.50 -55.82 -7.35
C GLY A 36 -15.43 -57.31 -7.68
N GLY A 37 -14.29 -57.94 -7.44
CA GLY A 37 -14.11 -59.39 -7.37
C GLY A 37 -13.55 -59.77 -6.01
N GLY A 38 -14.38 -60.42 -5.18
CA GLY A 38 -14.17 -60.60 -3.75
C GLY A 38 -12.82 -61.18 -3.31
N GLY A 39 -12.29 -60.60 -2.23
CA GLY A 39 -11.27 -61.21 -1.40
C GLY A 39 -10.49 -60.19 -0.61
N SER A 40 -10.73 -60.11 0.71
CA SER A 40 -9.91 -59.38 1.69
C SER A 40 -8.43 -59.82 1.75
N SER A 41 -8.00 -60.66 0.81
CA SER A 41 -6.65 -61.11 0.54
C SER A 41 -5.92 -60.22 -0.48
N SER A 42 -6.60 -59.60 -1.46
CA SER A 42 -5.96 -58.83 -2.53
C SER A 42 -5.42 -57.49 -2.06
N SER A 43 -6.12 -56.77 -1.17
CA SER A 43 -5.61 -55.52 -0.59
C SER A 43 -4.36 -55.77 0.25
N ARG A 44 -4.31 -56.91 0.96
CA ARG A 44 -3.14 -57.32 1.76
C ARG A 44 -2.02 -57.86 0.88
N ALA A 45 -2.31 -58.62 -0.17
CA ALA A 45 -1.33 -59.12 -1.14
C ALA A 45 -0.74 -57.99 -1.98
N ALA A 46 -1.54 -57.03 -2.42
CA ALA A 46 -1.10 -55.83 -3.13
C ALA A 46 -0.31 -54.88 -2.21
N SER A 47 -0.74 -54.70 -0.95
CA SER A 47 0.02 -53.92 0.03
C SER A 47 1.36 -54.59 0.37
N ARG A 48 1.39 -55.93 0.45
CA ARG A 48 2.63 -56.70 0.64
C ARG A 48 3.53 -56.71 -0.59
N ALA A 49 2.96 -56.81 -1.79
CA ALA A 49 3.71 -56.69 -3.03
C ALA A 49 4.30 -55.28 -3.17
N SER A 50 3.50 -54.25 -2.88
CA SER A 50 3.94 -52.85 -2.83
C SER A 50 5.04 -52.63 -1.79
N SER A 51 4.94 -53.22 -0.59
CA SER A 51 5.98 -53.10 0.44
C SER A 51 7.25 -53.89 0.13
N GLN A 52 7.18 -54.89 -0.75
CA GLN A 52 8.33 -55.70 -1.19
C GLN A 52 8.89 -55.29 -2.56
N GLY A 53 8.42 -54.19 -3.18
CA GLY A 53 8.89 -53.76 -4.50
C GLY A 53 8.43 -54.64 -5.65
N LEU A 54 7.40 -55.45 -5.44
CA LEU A 54 6.85 -56.38 -6.43
C LEU A 54 5.56 -55.80 -7.04
N LEU A 55 5.47 -55.84 -8.37
CA LEU A 55 4.29 -55.40 -9.12
C LEU A 55 3.53 -56.63 -9.62
N LEU A 56 2.22 -56.68 -9.35
CA LEU A 56 1.33 -57.75 -9.80
C LEU A 56 0.93 -57.48 -11.26
N LEU A 57 1.51 -58.25 -12.19
CA LEU A 57 1.32 -58.11 -13.64
C LEU A 57 0.51 -59.29 -14.17
N ASP A 58 -0.76 -59.36 -13.76
CA ASP A 58 -1.72 -60.26 -14.40
C ASP A 58 -2.36 -59.58 -15.62
N SER A 59 -2.73 -60.36 -16.63
CA SER A 59 -3.37 -59.91 -17.86
C SER A 59 -4.62 -59.06 -17.60
N THR A 60 -5.40 -59.44 -16.57
CA THR A 60 -6.61 -58.71 -16.15
C THR A 60 -6.28 -57.36 -15.52
N SER A 61 -5.23 -57.29 -14.68
CA SER A 61 -4.82 -56.03 -14.02
C SER A 61 -4.19 -55.06 -15.03
N LEU A 62 -3.45 -55.56 -16.02
CA LEU A 62 -2.90 -54.77 -17.12
C LEU A 62 -3.99 -54.19 -18.02
N ALA A 63 -5.00 -54.99 -18.41
CA ALA A 63 -6.12 -54.50 -19.21
C ALA A 63 -6.94 -53.42 -18.48
N ALA A 64 -7.12 -53.58 -17.17
CA ALA A 64 -7.84 -52.63 -16.34
C ALA A 64 -7.01 -51.36 -16.03
N LEU A 65 -5.69 -51.48 -15.94
CA LEU A 65 -4.76 -50.35 -15.85
C LEU A 65 -4.73 -49.53 -17.15
N GLY A 66 -4.77 -50.18 -18.31
CA GLY A 66 -4.93 -49.49 -19.60
C GLY A 66 -6.18 -48.60 -19.63
N ARG A 67 -7.33 -49.15 -19.23
CA ARG A 67 -8.60 -48.39 -19.14
C ARG A 67 -8.54 -47.24 -18.12
N TYR A 68 -7.79 -47.41 -17.03
CA TYR A 68 -7.57 -46.35 -16.06
C TYR A 68 -6.77 -45.19 -16.66
N PHE A 69 -5.68 -45.49 -17.37
CA PHE A 69 -4.89 -44.48 -18.06
C PHE A 69 -5.67 -43.76 -19.16
N ASP A 70 -6.48 -44.48 -19.94
CA ASP A 70 -7.35 -43.87 -20.94
C ASP A 70 -8.33 -42.87 -20.29
N ARG A 71 -8.92 -43.22 -19.14
CA ARG A 71 -9.82 -42.31 -18.40
C ARG A 71 -9.09 -41.08 -17.87
N VAL A 72 -7.89 -41.26 -17.32
CA VAL A 72 -7.06 -40.15 -16.82
C VAL A 72 -6.67 -39.21 -17.96
N MET A 73 -6.26 -39.75 -19.12
CA MET A 73 -5.94 -38.93 -20.29
C MET A 73 -7.14 -38.12 -20.78
N ASN A 74 -8.30 -38.75 -20.91
CA ASN A 74 -9.55 -38.05 -21.26
C ASN A 74 -9.90 -36.95 -20.23
N GLN A 75 -9.69 -37.20 -18.95
CA GLN A 75 -9.93 -36.21 -17.89
C GLN A 75 -8.93 -35.04 -17.97
N ILE A 76 -7.66 -35.31 -18.24
CA ILE A 76 -6.62 -34.29 -18.41
C ILE A 76 -6.94 -33.40 -19.61
N GLU A 77 -7.34 -34.00 -20.75
CA GLU A 77 -7.75 -33.23 -21.94
C GLU A 77 -8.90 -32.27 -21.63
N GLN A 78 -9.92 -32.75 -20.92
CA GLN A 78 -11.05 -31.91 -20.49
C GLN A 78 -10.60 -30.78 -19.55
N GLN A 79 -9.69 -31.06 -18.61
CA GLN A 79 -9.15 -30.04 -17.71
C GLN A 79 -8.32 -28.99 -18.44
N ILE A 80 -7.55 -29.38 -19.46
CA ILE A 80 -6.76 -28.44 -20.28
C ILE A 80 -7.69 -27.49 -21.03
N VAL A 81 -8.75 -28.01 -21.66
CA VAL A 81 -9.74 -27.18 -22.36
C VAL A 81 -10.38 -26.18 -21.39
N TYR A 82 -10.85 -26.68 -20.24
CA TYR A 82 -11.45 -25.85 -19.20
C TYR A 82 -10.50 -24.76 -18.68
N LEU A 83 -9.24 -25.10 -18.39
CA LEU A 83 -8.24 -24.13 -17.94
C LEU A 83 -7.94 -23.07 -19.01
N SER A 84 -7.94 -23.44 -20.29
CA SER A 84 -7.74 -22.48 -21.38
C SER A 84 -8.88 -21.46 -21.47
N GLU A 85 -10.14 -21.92 -21.36
CA GLU A 85 -11.32 -21.06 -21.36
C GLU A 85 -11.31 -20.13 -20.14
N GLN A 86 -10.99 -20.66 -18.96
CA GLN A 86 -10.87 -19.87 -17.73
C GLN A 86 -9.76 -18.82 -17.82
N SER A 87 -8.60 -19.16 -18.40
CA SER A 87 -7.52 -18.20 -18.59
C SER A 87 -7.93 -17.09 -19.55
N GLN A 88 -8.63 -17.40 -20.65
CA GLN A 88 -9.10 -16.39 -21.59
C GLN A 88 -10.11 -15.45 -20.93
N MET A 89 -11.06 -15.98 -20.16
CA MET A 89 -12.04 -15.20 -19.39
C MET A 89 -11.36 -14.30 -18.35
N PHE A 90 -10.38 -14.83 -17.62
CA PHE A 90 -9.61 -14.06 -16.64
C PHE A 90 -8.81 -12.94 -17.30
N THR A 91 -8.15 -13.22 -18.43
CA THR A 91 -7.43 -12.22 -19.20
C THR A 91 -8.36 -11.08 -19.65
N MET A 92 -9.54 -11.40 -20.18
CA MET A 92 -10.53 -10.38 -20.56
C MET A 92 -10.99 -9.54 -19.36
N ALA A 93 -11.37 -10.18 -18.25
CA ALA A 93 -11.79 -9.47 -17.05
C ALA A 93 -10.69 -8.57 -16.47
N GLN A 94 -9.42 -8.98 -16.59
CA GLN A 94 -8.29 -8.16 -16.17
C GLN A 94 -8.05 -6.96 -17.11
N PHE A 95 -8.24 -7.13 -18.41
CA PHE A 95 -8.21 -6.01 -19.35
C PHE A 95 -9.31 -4.98 -19.05
N ASP A 96 -10.54 -5.42 -18.80
CA ASP A 96 -11.65 -4.51 -18.44
C ASP A 96 -11.39 -3.78 -17.12
N ARG A 97 -10.87 -4.50 -16.12
CA ARG A 97 -10.52 -3.91 -14.82
C ARG A 97 -9.41 -2.88 -14.95
N ALA A 98 -8.36 -3.19 -15.72
CA ALA A 98 -7.26 -2.26 -15.97
C ALA A 98 -7.73 -1.03 -16.75
N GLY A 99 -8.62 -1.19 -17.73
CA GLY A 99 -9.22 -0.08 -18.47
C GLY A 99 -9.97 0.89 -17.56
N ASN A 100 -10.87 0.38 -16.72
CA ASN A 100 -11.63 1.20 -15.77
C ASN A 100 -10.74 1.90 -14.72
N LEU A 101 -9.65 1.24 -14.29
CA LEU A 101 -8.68 1.84 -13.36
C LEU A 101 -7.89 2.99 -14.00
N ILE A 102 -7.53 2.86 -15.28
CA ILE A 102 -6.84 3.92 -16.02
C ILE A 102 -7.75 5.13 -16.21
N GLU A 103 -9.02 4.92 -16.57
CA GLU A 103 -10.00 6.01 -16.72
C GLU A 103 -10.22 6.75 -15.39
N GLY A 104 -10.27 6.03 -14.27
CA GLY A 104 -10.34 6.64 -12.94
C GLY A 104 -9.06 7.40 -12.55
N ALA A 105 -7.90 6.96 -13.02
CA ALA A 105 -6.62 7.61 -12.71
C ALA A 105 -6.49 8.98 -13.37
N ASP A 106 -6.94 9.16 -14.62
CA ASP A 106 -6.90 10.46 -15.31
C ASP A 106 -7.78 11.51 -14.61
N ALA A 107 -8.96 11.12 -14.14
CA ALA A 107 -9.84 11.99 -13.36
C ALA A 107 -9.19 12.41 -12.02
N GLU A 108 -8.50 11.49 -11.36
CA GLU A 108 -7.78 11.80 -10.11
C GLU A 108 -6.54 12.69 -10.37
N ILE A 109 -5.82 12.48 -11.47
CA ILE A 109 -4.69 13.34 -11.89
C ILE A 109 -5.18 14.77 -12.15
N GLN A 110 -6.29 14.95 -12.86
CA GLN A 110 -6.90 16.27 -13.07
C GLN A 110 -7.29 16.94 -11.74
N ARG A 111 -7.87 16.17 -10.81
CA ARG A 111 -8.20 16.65 -9.47
C ARG A 111 -6.94 17.08 -8.69
N TYR A 112 -5.84 16.33 -8.78
CA TYR A 112 -4.57 16.72 -8.16
C TYR A 112 -4.00 18.01 -8.76
N HIS A 113 -4.05 18.17 -10.08
CA HIS A 113 -3.62 19.40 -10.74
C HIS A 113 -4.43 20.63 -10.28
N GLU A 114 -5.74 20.48 -10.12
CA GLU A 114 -6.59 21.55 -9.60
C GLU A 114 -6.28 21.88 -8.14
N LEU A 115 -6.04 20.88 -7.29
CA LEU A 115 -5.62 21.11 -5.90
C LEU A 115 -4.28 21.85 -5.81
N LEU A 116 -3.30 21.51 -6.66
CA LEU A 116 -2.02 22.21 -6.71
C LEU A 116 -2.21 23.69 -7.09
N ARG A 117 -3.05 23.97 -8.09
CA ARG A 117 -3.38 25.34 -8.48
C ARG A 117 -4.04 26.12 -7.35
N GLN A 118 -4.94 25.49 -6.59
CA GLN A 118 -5.57 26.13 -5.42
C GLN A 118 -4.57 26.41 -4.30
N LEU A 119 -3.56 25.55 -4.11
CA LEU A 119 -2.48 25.79 -3.16
C LEU A 119 -1.61 26.98 -3.57
N ASP A 120 -1.28 27.09 -4.86
CA ASP A 120 -0.51 28.24 -5.38
C ASP A 120 -1.29 29.55 -5.21
N GLU A 121 -2.61 29.54 -5.46
CA GLU A 121 -3.48 30.69 -5.22
C GLU A 121 -3.53 31.06 -3.73
N LEU A 122 -3.59 30.07 -2.84
CA LEU A 122 -3.58 30.29 -1.40
C LEU A 122 -2.26 30.89 -0.92
N GLU A 123 -1.12 30.53 -1.54
CA GLU A 123 0.19 31.12 -1.23
C GLU A 123 0.21 32.63 -1.56
N LEU A 124 -0.31 33.02 -2.72
CA LEU A 124 -0.46 34.43 -3.10
C LEU A 124 -1.34 35.19 -2.11
N ASP A 125 -2.43 34.58 -1.65
CA ASP A 125 -3.30 35.16 -0.64
C ASP A 125 -2.60 35.32 0.72
N PHE A 126 -1.77 34.36 1.13
CA PHE A 126 -0.96 34.51 2.35
C PHE A 126 0.04 35.65 2.26
N ASP A 127 0.68 35.85 1.10
CA ASP A 127 1.56 37.00 0.89
C ASP A 127 0.81 38.32 0.94
N ARG A 128 -0.41 38.38 0.37
CA ARG A 128 -1.29 39.55 0.48
C ARG A 128 -1.65 39.84 1.95
N ILE A 129 -1.98 38.80 2.73
CA ILE A 129 -2.27 38.94 4.17
C ILE A 129 -1.03 39.44 4.92
N ARG A 130 0.16 38.92 4.60
CA ARG A 130 1.42 39.38 5.20
C ARG A 130 1.66 40.86 4.92
N HIS A 131 1.41 41.32 3.69
CA HIS A 131 1.52 42.72 3.33
C HIS A 131 0.55 43.62 4.10
N ILE A 132 -0.72 43.20 4.21
CA ILE A 132 -1.73 43.93 4.99
C ILE A 132 -1.31 44.03 6.46
N LYS A 133 -0.78 42.94 7.04
CA LYS A 133 -0.28 42.94 8.42
C LYS A 133 0.83 43.97 8.64
N GLU A 134 1.74 44.13 7.67
CA GLU A 134 2.81 45.13 7.74
C GLU A 134 2.26 46.56 7.70
N ILE A 135 1.26 46.82 6.84
CA ILE A 135 0.55 48.10 6.78
C ILE A 135 -0.10 48.44 8.12
N VAL A 136 -0.84 47.48 8.71
CA VAL A 136 -1.52 47.66 10.01
C VAL A 136 -0.50 47.96 11.11
N ARG A 137 0.65 47.28 11.11
CA ARG A 137 1.75 47.55 12.05
C ARG A 137 2.30 48.97 11.89
N GLY A 138 2.47 49.44 10.66
CA GLY A 138 2.89 50.82 10.36
C GLY A 138 1.89 51.85 10.87
N TYR A 139 0.58 51.64 10.67
CA TYR A 139 -0.45 52.53 11.21
C TYR A 139 -0.45 52.55 12.75
N ARG A 140 -0.32 51.40 13.41
CA ARG A 140 -0.24 51.33 14.86
C ARG A 140 0.93 52.15 15.41
N SER A 141 2.12 52.01 14.82
CA SER A 141 3.30 52.80 15.23
C SER A 141 3.08 54.30 15.05
N ARG A 142 2.45 54.73 13.95
CA ARG A 142 2.14 56.15 13.72
C ARG A 142 1.14 56.70 14.74
N VAL A 143 0.17 55.90 15.16
CA VAL A 143 -0.78 56.27 16.23
C VAL A 143 -0.05 56.41 17.56
N GLU A 144 0.80 55.44 17.93
CA GLU A 144 1.60 55.46 19.16
C GLU A 144 2.51 56.71 19.21
N GLU A 145 3.18 57.07 18.11
CA GLU A 145 3.99 58.29 18.02
C GLU A 145 3.16 59.57 18.18
N MET A 146 1.97 59.63 17.56
CA MET A 146 1.08 60.78 17.70
C MET A 146 0.58 60.93 19.14
N GLU A 147 0.24 59.83 19.81
CA GLU A 147 -0.14 59.84 21.22
C GLU A 147 1.01 60.27 22.14
N GLN A 148 2.23 59.80 21.89
CA GLN A 148 3.40 60.25 22.65
C GLN A 148 3.71 61.73 22.44
N ARG A 149 3.64 62.23 21.19
CA ARG A 149 3.80 63.67 20.90
C ARG A 149 2.70 64.50 21.58
N ALA A 150 1.44 64.03 21.54
CA ALA A 150 0.33 64.70 22.21
C ALA A 150 0.53 64.72 23.73
N THR A 151 1.02 63.62 24.31
CA THR A 151 1.31 63.50 25.75
C THR A 151 2.48 64.41 26.17
N ILE A 152 3.58 64.43 25.42
CA ILE A 152 4.73 65.32 25.67
C ILE A 152 4.31 66.79 25.57
N ARG A 153 3.53 67.16 24.53
CA ARG A 153 2.99 68.51 24.38
C ARG A 153 2.08 68.91 25.56
N ARG A 154 1.31 67.95 26.09
CA ARG A 154 0.43 68.17 27.25
C ARG A 154 1.22 68.36 28.55
N ILE A 155 2.33 67.64 28.74
CA ILE A 155 3.20 67.75 29.93
C ILE A 155 4.07 69.02 29.89
N GLY A 156 4.61 69.38 28.72
CA GLY A 156 5.41 70.61 28.54
C GLY A 156 4.65 71.92 28.73
N MET A 157 3.31 71.87 28.79
CA MET A 157 2.45 73.02 29.08
C MET A 157 2.24 73.27 30.58
N VAL A 158 2.72 72.37 31.47
CA VAL A 158 2.48 72.44 32.94
C VAL A 158 3.66 73.10 33.69
N ILE A 159 4.80 73.38 33.05
CA ILE A 159 5.97 74.04 33.67
C ILE A 159 6.57 74.99 32.61
N PRO A 160 6.47 76.34 32.68
CA PRO A 160 6.97 77.18 33.78
C PRO A 160 6.20 78.52 34.02
N THR A 161 5.50 78.68 35.16
CA THR A 161 4.95 80.00 35.57
C THR A 161 5.41 80.45 36.97
N ALA A 162 6.47 79.84 37.52
CA ALA A 162 6.86 80.07 38.92
C ALA A 162 8.27 80.65 39.15
N ILE A 163 9.05 81.04 38.13
CA ILE A 163 10.47 81.46 38.33
C ILE A 163 10.79 82.90 37.89
N VAL A 164 9.82 83.72 37.45
CA VAL A 164 10.09 85.12 37.05
C VAL A 164 9.34 86.12 37.93
N MET A 165 9.56 86.07 39.24
CA MET A 165 9.44 87.27 40.08
C MET A 165 10.46 87.16 41.21
N VAL A 166 11.06 88.31 41.56
CA VAL A 166 12.13 88.52 42.56
C VAL A 166 13.55 88.35 42.01
N THR A 167 14.04 89.41 41.35
CA THR A 167 15.26 90.15 41.76
C THR A 167 15.47 91.33 40.82
N LYS A 168 14.88 92.49 41.16
CA LYS A 168 15.31 93.78 40.62
C LYS A 168 15.65 94.68 41.79
N ALA A 169 16.92 94.65 42.17
CA ALA A 169 17.54 95.66 43.02
C ALA A 169 18.11 96.76 42.10
N PRO A 170 17.84 98.05 42.34
CA PRO A 170 18.44 99.13 41.57
C PRO A 170 19.81 99.51 42.14
N ALA A 171 20.81 99.59 41.27
CA ALA A 171 22.14 100.10 41.59
C ALA A 171 22.31 101.54 41.10
N GLY A 172 22.68 102.42 42.03
CA GLY A 172 23.71 103.46 41.87
C GLY A 172 23.41 104.71 41.02
N THR A 173 23.46 105.88 41.68
CA THR A 173 24.00 107.11 41.09
C THR A 173 24.93 107.76 42.10
N ASP A 174 26.21 107.86 41.71
CA ASP A 174 27.28 108.56 42.40
C ASP A 174 27.12 110.10 42.34
N THR A 175 27.90 110.76 43.20
CA THR A 175 28.51 112.11 43.06
C THR A 175 27.62 113.34 43.29
N GLU A 176 27.76 114.00 44.45
CA GLU A 176 28.56 115.25 44.67
C GLU A 176 28.22 115.93 46.02
N LEU A 177 29.27 116.35 46.75
CA LEU A 177 29.28 117.22 47.94
C LEU A 177 29.05 118.72 47.53
N PRO A 178 29.18 119.79 48.37
CA PRO A 178 29.42 119.94 49.83
C PRO A 178 28.56 121.06 50.53
N VAL A 179 28.99 121.47 51.75
CA VAL A 179 28.73 122.74 52.51
C VAL A 179 27.35 122.79 53.22
N VAL A 180 27.17 123.12 54.51
CA VAL A 180 27.86 123.92 55.56
C VAL A 180 27.69 123.19 56.89
#